data_AF-G0ZJ52-F1
#
_entry.id   AF-G0ZJ52-F1
#
_cell.length_a   1.000
_cell.length_b   1.000
_cell.length_c   1.000
_cell.angle_alpha   90.00
_cell.angle_beta   90.00
_cell.angle_gamma   90.00
#
_symmetry.space_group_name_H-M   'P 1'
#
loop_
_entity.id
_entity.type
_entity.pdbx_description
1 polymer ?
#
loop_
_entity_poly.entity_id
_entity_poly.type
_entity_poly.pdbx_seq_one_letter_code
_entity_poly.pdbx_strand_id
1 'polypeptide(L)'
;ITFFTAWSPACSSLAPIFAKLSAEYTLDNLKFGKIDVGRYPEAAKHYHINDSTFSLQLPTISFFKEGKEVERRPSLNAQAKFQKFYFTEDNIKAAFDLNNVYAECQKILDAKKPKEDHTKSE
;
A
#
# COMPACT_ATOMS: atom_id res chain seq x y z
N ILE A 1 -2.08 -1.02 1.69
CA ILE A 1 -3.27 -1.74 1.18
C ILE A 1 -3.79 -1.00 -0.05
N THR A 2 -4.15 -1.71 -1.11
CA THR A 2 -4.72 -1.15 -2.33
C THR A 2 -6.18 -1.54 -2.46
N PHE A 3 -7.02 -0.54 -2.61
CA PHE A 3 -8.45 -0.66 -2.83
C PHE A 3 -8.75 -0.47 -4.31
N PHE A 4 -9.32 -1.50 -4.93
CA PHE A 4 -9.53 -1.57 -6.35
C PHE A 4 -10.90 -2.13 -6.67
N THR A 5 -11.29 -2.04 -7.94
CA THR A 5 -12.52 -2.63 -8.48
C THR A 5 -12.20 -3.32 -9.79
N ALA A 6 -12.79 -4.49 -10.05
CA ALA A 6 -12.54 -5.26 -11.26
C ALA A 6 -12.96 -4.55 -12.57
N TRP A 7 -13.96 -3.66 -12.51
CA TRP A 7 -14.51 -2.98 -13.68
C TRP A 7 -13.78 -1.69 -14.08
N SER A 8 -12.87 -1.18 -13.24
CA SER A 8 -12.17 0.09 -13.50
C SER A 8 -10.89 -0.13 -14.31
N PRO A 9 -10.75 0.46 -15.52
CA PRO A 9 -9.54 0.31 -16.32
C PRO A 9 -8.27 0.80 -15.62
N ALA A 10 -8.38 1.87 -14.82
CA ALA A 10 -7.26 2.41 -14.05
C ALA A 10 -6.75 1.40 -12.99
N CYS A 11 -7.65 0.61 -12.40
CA CYS A 11 -7.27 -0.46 -11.48
C CYS A 11 -6.54 -1.60 -12.20
N SER A 12 -6.99 -1.96 -13.40
CA SER A 12 -6.33 -2.98 -14.23
C SER A 12 -4.91 -2.57 -14.62
N SER A 13 -4.67 -1.29 -14.90
CA SER A 13 -3.32 -0.77 -15.16
C SER A 13 -2.42 -0.76 -13.91
N LEU A 14 -2.98 -0.53 -12.71
CA LEU A 14 -2.22 -0.56 -11.46
C LEU A 14 -1.84 -1.99 -11.04
N ALA A 15 -2.65 -2.99 -11.35
CA ALA A 15 -2.45 -4.37 -10.90
C ALA A 15 -1.03 -4.94 -11.13
N PRO A 16 -0.45 -4.90 -12.34
CA PRO A 16 0.91 -5.40 -12.57
C PRO A 16 1.99 -4.59 -11.83
N ILE A 17 1.80 -3.28 -11.70
CA ILE A 17 2.75 -2.39 -11.01
C ILE A 17 2.76 -2.71 -9.51
N PHE A 18 1.57 -2.83 -8.91
CA PHE A 18 1.45 -3.17 -7.50
C PHE A 18 1.97 -4.57 -7.19
N ALA A 19 1.77 -5.54 -8.10
CA ALA A 19 2.33 -6.88 -7.98
C ALA A 19 3.87 -6.85 -7.95
N LYS A 20 4.50 -6.11 -8.88
CA LYS A 20 5.96 -5.95 -8.92
C LYS A 20 6.50 -5.31 -7.63
N LEU A 21 5.89 -4.21 -7.19
CA LEU A 21 6.25 -3.56 -5.92
C LEU A 21 6.10 -4.50 -4.73
N SER A 22 5.04 -5.30 -4.69
CA SER A 22 4.87 -6.28 -3.61
C SER A 22 5.96 -7.34 -3.62
N ALA A 23 6.43 -7.79 -4.79
CA ALA A 23 7.50 -8.79 -4.87
C ALA A 23 8.86 -8.23 -4.41
N GLU A 24 9.14 -6.95 -4.71
CA GLU A 24 10.41 -6.30 -4.37
C GLU A 24 10.50 -5.88 -2.89
N TYR A 25 9.39 -5.39 -2.31
CA TYR A 25 9.41 -4.72 -1.01
C TYR A 25 8.74 -5.54 0.11
N THR A 26 8.28 -6.76 -0.15
CA THR A 26 7.69 -7.59 0.91
C THR A 26 8.75 -8.01 1.92
N LEU A 27 8.50 -7.67 3.18
CA LEU A 27 9.28 -8.10 4.35
C LEU A 27 8.34 -8.70 5.39
N ASP A 28 8.86 -9.26 6.48
CA ASP A 28 8.02 -9.80 7.56
C ASP A 28 7.20 -8.74 8.29
N ASN A 29 7.75 -7.53 8.37
CA ASN A 29 7.11 -6.36 8.95
C ASN A 29 6.48 -5.40 7.91
N LEU A 30 6.70 -5.61 6.61
CA LEU A 30 6.10 -4.80 5.54
C LEU A 30 5.32 -5.71 4.58
N LYS A 31 3.99 -5.65 4.66
CA LYS A 31 3.10 -6.49 3.87
C LYS A 31 2.24 -5.67 2.91
N PHE A 32 1.99 -6.25 1.75
CA PHE A 32 1.12 -5.69 0.72
C PHE A 32 -0.22 -6.41 0.73
N GLY A 33 -1.30 -5.65 0.67
CA GLY A 33 -2.67 -6.18 0.67
C GLY A 33 -3.50 -5.52 -0.41
N LYS A 34 -4.45 -6.28 -0.96
CA LYS A 34 -5.42 -5.81 -1.97
C LYS A 34 -6.84 -6.11 -1.50
N ILE A 35 -7.75 -5.17 -1.70
CA ILE A 35 -9.16 -5.30 -1.34
C ILE A 35 -10.00 -4.87 -2.54
N ASP A 36 -10.90 -5.75 -2.97
CA ASP A 36 -11.88 -5.43 -4.01
C ASP A 36 -13.09 -4.74 -3.37
N VAL A 37 -13.16 -3.42 -3.45
CA VAL A 37 -14.25 -2.64 -2.85
C VAL A 37 -15.56 -2.79 -3.61
N GLY A 38 -15.51 -3.20 -4.88
CA GLY A 38 -16.71 -3.49 -5.67
C GLY A 38 -17.41 -4.78 -5.22
N ARG A 39 -16.64 -5.74 -4.71
CA ARG A 39 -17.19 -6.98 -4.13
C ARG A 39 -17.48 -6.85 -2.63
N TYR A 40 -16.73 -6.01 -1.92
CA TYR A 40 -16.84 -5.82 -0.48
C TYR A 40 -17.23 -4.38 -0.12
N PRO A 41 -18.52 -4.01 -0.29
CA PRO A 41 -18.99 -2.64 -0.04
C PRO A 41 -18.84 -2.22 1.43
N GLU A 42 -18.89 -3.16 2.37
CA GLU A 42 -18.67 -2.86 3.79
C GLU A 42 -17.24 -2.40 4.08
N ALA A 43 -16.24 -2.97 3.39
CA ALA A 43 -14.87 -2.49 3.47
C ALA A 43 -14.76 -1.09 2.84
N ALA A 44 -15.44 -0.85 1.72
CA ALA A 44 -15.49 0.47 1.08
C ALA A 44 -16.00 1.54 2.05
N LYS A 45 -17.12 1.27 2.74
CA LYS A 45 -17.68 2.18 3.76
C LYS A 45 -16.72 2.40 4.93
N HIS A 46 -16.11 1.34 5.44
CA HIS A 46 -15.20 1.40 6.59
C HIS A 46 -13.98 2.31 6.32
N TYR A 47 -13.44 2.24 5.10
CA TYR A 47 -12.30 3.06 4.68
C TYR A 47 -12.70 4.36 3.96
N HIS A 48 -14.00 4.71 3.95
CA HIS A 48 -14.54 5.88 3.27
C HIS A 48 -14.11 5.96 1.79
N ILE A 49 -14.24 4.83 1.09
CA ILE A 49 -13.93 4.67 -0.33
C ILE A 49 -15.21 4.67 -1.13
N ASN A 50 -15.36 5.69 -1.95
CA ASN A 50 -16.43 5.76 -2.92
C ASN A 50 -16.00 4.99 -4.18
N ASP A 51 -16.79 3.99 -4.54
CA ASP A 51 -16.59 3.15 -5.71
C ASP A 51 -17.32 3.68 -6.95
N SER A 52 -18.04 4.81 -6.86
CA SER A 52 -18.69 5.41 -8.02
C SER A 52 -17.68 5.78 -9.11
N THR A 53 -18.02 5.53 -10.38
CA THR A 53 -17.24 5.91 -11.56
C THR A 53 -16.86 7.39 -11.60
N PHE A 54 -17.68 8.27 -10.98
CA PHE A 54 -17.44 9.71 -10.93
C PHE A 54 -16.56 10.17 -9.76
N SER A 55 -16.26 9.29 -8.80
CA SER A 55 -15.56 9.66 -7.56
C SER A 55 -14.09 9.99 -7.75
N LEU A 56 -13.48 9.58 -8.87
CA LEU A 56 -12.02 9.67 -9.15
C LEU A 56 -11.13 9.12 -8.02
N GLN A 57 -11.71 8.36 -7.09
CA GLN A 57 -11.02 7.86 -5.91
C GLN A 57 -10.32 6.52 -6.20
N LEU A 58 -10.77 5.78 -7.22
CA LEU A 58 -10.22 4.48 -7.59
C LEU A 58 -9.16 4.59 -8.70
N PRO A 59 -8.05 3.82 -8.61
CA PRO A 59 -7.65 3.01 -7.46
C PRO A 59 -7.18 3.87 -6.28
N THR A 60 -7.40 3.41 -5.03
CA THR A 60 -6.82 4.04 -3.83
C THR A 60 -5.72 3.16 -3.25
N ILE A 61 -4.56 3.73 -2.95
CA ILE A 61 -3.52 3.08 -2.15
C ILE A 61 -3.46 3.81 -0.80
N SER A 62 -3.70 3.09 0.29
CA SER A 62 -3.51 3.58 1.66
C SER A 62 -2.34 2.88 2.32
N PHE A 63 -1.43 3.66 2.88
CA PHE A 63 -0.29 3.19 3.67
C PHE A 63 -0.63 3.25 5.15
N PHE A 64 -0.45 2.11 5.82
CA PHE A 64 -0.75 1.94 7.24
C PHE A 64 0.54 1.68 8.01
N LYS A 65 0.74 2.41 9.11
CA LYS A 65 1.84 2.21 10.06
C LYS A 65 1.22 2.01 11.43
N GLU A 66 1.56 0.91 12.10
CA GLU A 66 1.06 0.58 13.45
C GLU A 66 -0.48 0.63 13.57
N GLY A 67 -1.18 0.18 12.51
CA GLY A 67 -2.64 0.13 12.47
C GLY A 67 -3.33 1.47 12.17
N LYS A 68 -2.58 2.55 11.93
CA LYS A 68 -3.12 3.86 11.54
C LYS A 68 -2.81 4.17 10.08
N GLU A 69 -3.77 4.75 9.38
CA GLU A 69 -3.55 5.27 8.03
C GLU A 69 -2.66 6.52 8.14
N VAL A 70 -1.48 6.45 7.51
CA VAL A 70 -0.51 7.56 7.49
C VAL A 70 -0.72 8.41 6.25
N GLU A 71 -0.87 7.76 5.11
CA GLU A 71 -1.01 8.44 3.82
C GLU A 71 -1.88 7.63 2.87
N ARG A 72 -2.61 8.34 2.01
CA ARG A 72 -3.44 7.75 0.97
C ARG A 72 -3.31 8.51 -0.34
N ARG A 73 -3.33 7.77 -1.45
CA ARG A 73 -3.36 8.30 -2.82
C ARG A 73 -4.53 7.68 -3.58
N PRO A 74 -5.37 8.45 -4.27
CA PRO A 74 -5.30 9.91 -4.47
C PRO A 74 -5.61 10.68 -3.19
N SER A 75 -4.89 11.78 -2.97
CA SER A 75 -5.07 12.67 -1.81
C SER A 75 -6.13 13.72 -2.10
N LEU A 76 -6.79 14.20 -1.05
CA LEU A 76 -7.69 15.35 -1.13
C LEU A 76 -6.86 16.63 -1.09
N ASN A 77 -7.19 17.59 -1.95
CA ASN A 77 -6.66 18.94 -1.86
C ASN A 77 -7.38 19.75 -0.76
N ALA A 78 -6.92 20.97 -0.49
CA ALA A 78 -7.53 21.88 0.50
C ALA A 78 -9.01 22.22 0.20
N GLN A 79 -9.49 21.94 -1.02
CA GLN A 79 -10.88 22.15 -1.45
C GLN A 79 -11.70 20.84 -1.46
N ALA A 80 -11.21 19.79 -0.78
CA ALA A 80 -11.84 18.47 -0.72
C ALA A 80 -12.07 17.80 -2.09
N LYS A 81 -11.26 18.12 -3.10
CA LYS A 81 -11.25 17.45 -4.40
C LYS A 81 -10.08 16.49 -4.49
N PHE A 82 -10.31 15.32 -5.07
CA PHE A 82 -9.24 14.36 -5.33
C PHE A 82 -8.26 14.92 -6.36
N GLN A 83 -6.98 14.98 -5.99
CA GLN A 83 -5.92 15.33 -6.91
C GLN A 83 -5.59 14.13 -7.79
N LYS A 84 -5.59 14.34 -9.12
CA LYS A 84 -5.21 13.28 -10.06
C LYS A 84 -3.80 12.80 -9.75
N PHE A 85 -3.69 11.51 -9.43
CA PHE A 85 -2.43 10.84 -9.16
C PHE A 85 -2.14 9.82 -10.26
N TYR A 86 -0.93 9.86 -10.82
CA TYR A 86 -0.49 8.89 -11.80
C TYR A 86 0.19 7.73 -11.08
N PHE A 87 -0.47 6.58 -11.11
CA PHE A 87 0.01 5.35 -10.50
C PHE A 87 1.11 4.68 -11.35
N THR A 88 2.28 5.29 -11.38
CA THR A 88 3.50 4.68 -11.92
C THR A 88 4.36 4.13 -10.78
N GLU A 89 5.26 3.21 -11.10
CA GLU A 89 6.18 2.62 -10.12
C GLU A 89 6.97 3.71 -9.38
N ASP A 90 7.59 4.64 -10.11
CA ASP A 90 8.38 5.73 -9.54
C ASP A 90 7.55 6.66 -8.66
N ASN A 91 6.33 7.01 -9.09
CA ASN A 91 5.46 7.89 -8.32
C ASN A 91 4.98 7.22 -7.04
N ILE A 92 4.68 5.91 -7.06
CA ILE A 92 4.29 5.17 -5.85
C ILE A 92 5.49 5.07 -4.90
N LYS A 93 6.68 4.74 -5.42
CA LYS A 93 7.92 4.70 -4.63
C LYS A 93 8.22 6.05 -3.97
N ALA A 94 8.08 7.14 -4.73
CA ALA A 94 8.33 8.50 -4.23
C ALA A 94 7.23 8.99 -3.27
N ALA A 95 5.96 8.73 -3.56
CA ALA A 95 4.85 9.21 -2.75
C ALA A 95 4.80 8.56 -1.36
N PHE A 96 5.10 7.26 -1.27
CA PHE A 96 5.10 6.52 0.00
C PHE A 96 6.49 6.32 0.60
N ASP A 97 7.51 6.92 -0.02
CA ASP A 97 8.91 6.79 0.36
C ASP A 97 9.33 5.33 0.63
N LEU A 98 8.91 4.42 -0.28
CA LEU A 98 9.01 2.97 -0.07
C LEU A 98 10.45 2.50 0.17
N ASN A 99 11.42 3.18 -0.43
CA ASN A 99 12.84 2.85 -0.26
C ASN A 99 13.31 3.10 1.18
N ASN A 100 12.92 4.23 1.77
CA ASN A 100 13.29 4.54 3.15
C ASN A 100 12.53 3.64 4.12
N VAL A 101 11.23 3.43 3.91
CA VAL A 101 10.43 2.51 4.72
C VAL A 101 11.01 1.10 4.69
N TYR A 102 11.42 0.61 3.52
CA TYR A 102 12.04 -0.70 3.38
C TYR A 102 13.38 -0.78 4.11
N ALA A 103 14.24 0.23 3.98
CA ALA A 103 15.52 0.27 4.68
C ALA A 103 15.33 0.30 6.21
N GLU A 104 14.35 1.05 6.72
CA GLU A 104 13.97 1.05 8.14
C GLU A 104 13.46 -0.33 8.57
N CYS A 105 12.53 -0.91 7.81
CA CYS A 105 11.97 -2.22 8.09
C CYS A 105 13.04 -3.31 8.10
N GLN A 106 13.99 -3.27 7.16
CA GLN A 106 15.11 -4.18 7.07
C GLN A 106 16.03 -4.06 8.30
N LYS A 107 16.40 -2.84 8.69
CA LYS A 107 17.21 -2.59 9.89
C LYS A 107 16.54 -3.12 11.17
N ILE A 108 15.22 -2.95 11.30
CA ILE A 108 14.45 -3.46 12.45
C ILE A 108 14.47 -4.98 12.47
N LEU A 109 14.37 -5.64 11.31
CA LEU A 109 14.44 -7.09 11.21
C LEU A 109 15.84 -7.61 11.56
N ASP A 110 16.89 -6.97 11.04
CA ASP A 110 18.27 -7.37 11.34
C ASP A 110 18.64 -7.13 12.81
N ALA A 111 18.08 -6.10 13.45
CA ALA A 111 18.25 -5.87 14.89
C ALA A 111 17.45 -6.86 15.78
N LYS A 112 16.40 -7.49 15.24
CA LYS A 112 15.56 -8.47 15.94
C LYS A 112 16.02 -9.92 15.77
N LYS A 113 16.95 -10.22 14.85
CA LYS A 113 17.56 -11.54 14.77
C LYS A 113 18.27 -11.80 16.11
N PRO A 114 17.86 -12.83 16.89
CA PRO A 114 18.64 -13.27 18.02
C PRO A 114 20.03 -13.63 17.49
N LYS A 115 21.09 -13.26 18.23
CA LYS A 115 22.39 -13.92 18.03
C LYS A 115 22.10 -15.41 18.18
N GLU A 116 22.29 -16.19 17.11
CA GLU A 116 22.42 -17.63 17.24
C GLU A 116 23.60 -17.85 18.18
N ASP A 117 23.28 -18.13 19.43
CA ASP A 117 24.23 -18.65 20.39
C ASP A 117 24.57 -20.05 19.88
N HIS A 118 25.67 -20.16 19.14
CA HIS A 118 26.32 -21.44 18.90
C HIS A 118 26.84 -21.95 20.25
N THR A 119 25.91 -22.44 21.08
CA THR A 119 26.25 -23.26 22.24
C THR A 119 26.79 -24.58 21.68
N LYS A 120 28.11 -24.69 21.80
CA LYS A 120 28.91 -25.88 21.67
C LYS A 120 28.31 -26.98 22.57
N SER A 121 27.89 -28.10 22.00
CA SER A 121 27.62 -29.37 22.69
C SER A 121 28.28 -30.45 21.83
N GLU A 122 29.54 -30.76 22.13
CA GLU A 122 30.01 -31.91 22.93
C GLU A 122 29.99 -33.22 22.13
#